data_AF-A0A7W1ZYF9-F1
#
_entry.id   AF-A0A7W1ZYF9-F1
#
_cell.length_a   1.000
_cell.length_b   1.000
_cell.length_c   1.000
_cell.angle_alpha   90.00
_cell.angle_beta   90.00
_cell.angle_gamma   90.00
#
_symmetry.space_group_name_H-M   'P 1'
#
loop_
_entity.id
_entity.type
_entity.pdbx_description
1 polymer ?
#
loop_
_entity_poly.entity_id
_entity_poly.type
_entity_poly.pdbx_seq_one_letter_code
_entity_poly.pdbx_strand_id
1 'polypeptide(L)' 'IASFDNGKASVGLQSISKEHNFANLSGKDNAVLFYTNRYADLPLVVKGAGAGADVTAAGVFADIIRAARI' A
#
# COMPACT_ATOMS: atom_id res chain seq x y z
N ILE A 1 11.54 -2.22 0.14
CA ILE A 1 10.53 -1.63 -0.77
C ILE A 1 10.23 -2.63 -1.86
N ALA A 2 8.94 -2.82 -2.17
CA ALA A 2 8.50 -3.55 -3.35
C ALA A 2 7.96 -2.54 -4.38
N SER A 3 8.17 -2.80 -5.66
CA SER A 3 7.64 -1.98 -6.76
C SER A 3 7.09 -2.86 -7.88
N PHE A 4 6.11 -2.32 -8.59
CA PHE A 4 5.61 -2.89 -9.83
C PHE A 4 5.49 -1.76 -10.85
N ASP A 5 6.28 -1.84 -11.92
CA ASP A 5 6.30 -0.84 -12.97
C ASP A 5 6.45 -1.52 -14.33
N ASN A 6 5.65 -1.10 -15.32
CA ASN A 6 5.70 -1.60 -16.69
C ASN A 6 5.75 -3.15 -16.79
N GLY A 7 4.91 -3.83 -15.99
CA GLY A 7 4.83 -5.29 -15.97
C GLY A 7 5.95 -6.00 -15.21
N LYS A 8 6.87 -5.26 -14.58
CA LYS A 8 8.03 -5.81 -13.85
C LYS A 8 7.86 -5.59 -12.35
N ALA A 9 7.93 -6.68 -11.59
CA ALA A 9 7.95 -6.65 -10.13
C ALA A 9 9.40 -6.68 -9.63
N SER A 10 9.68 -5.92 -8.57
CA SER A 10 10.96 -6.01 -7.85
C SER A 10 10.75 -5.83 -6.35
N VAL A 11 11.65 -6.41 -5.55
CA VAL A 11 11.66 -6.27 -4.09
C VAL A 11 13.09 -6.20 -3.61
N GLY A 12 13.37 -5.28 -2.69
CA GLY A 12 14.70 -5.14 -2.11
C GLY A 12 14.77 -4.05 -1.05
N LEU A 13 15.89 -4.01 -0.33
CA LEU A 13 16.23 -2.86 0.50
C LEU A 13 16.57 -1.67 -0.40
N GLN A 14 16.10 -0.49 -0.03
CA GLN A 14 16.34 0.75 -0.77
C GLN A 14 16.57 1.87 0.24
N SER A 15 17.54 2.73 -0.06
CA SER A 15 17.75 3.97 0.68
C SER A 15 16.71 5.01 0.25
N ILE A 16 16.13 5.72 1.21
CA ILE A 16 15.12 6.77 0.98
C ILE A 16 15.50 8.03 1.75
N SER A 17 15.11 9.20 1.25
CA SER A 17 15.28 10.45 1.99
C SER A 17 14.29 10.54 3.16
N LYS A 18 14.52 11.46 4.10
CA LYS A 18 13.63 11.67 5.26
C LYS A 18 12.26 12.24 4.87
N GLU A 19 12.20 12.90 3.72
CA GLU A 19 11.01 13.52 3.15
C GLU A 19 10.16 12.50 2.36
N HIS A 20 10.68 11.29 2.14
CA HIS A 20 9.99 10.25 1.39
C HIS A 20 8.73 9.77 2.13
N ASN A 21 7.65 9.48 1.41
CA ASN A 21 6.37 9.04 2.01
C ASN A 21 6.49 7.78 2.90
N PHE A 22 7.49 6.95 2.65
CA PHE A 22 7.79 5.77 3.50
C PHE A 22 8.65 6.06 4.73
N ALA A 23 9.27 7.23 4.83
CA ALA A 23 10.10 7.59 5.98
C ALA A 23 9.28 7.78 7.26
N ASN A 24 7.99 8.12 7.13
CA ASN A 24 7.08 8.37 8.24
C ASN A 24 6.14 7.19 8.54
N LEU A 25 6.55 5.95 8.26
CA LEU A 25 5.83 4.75 8.68
C LEU A 25 6.05 4.47 10.16
N SER A 26 4.98 4.13 10.89
CA SER A 26 5.01 3.88 12.33
C SER A 26 4.60 2.45 12.65
N GLY A 27 5.36 1.77 13.51
CA GLY A 27 5.00 0.44 14.04
C GLY A 27 4.79 -0.60 12.94
N LYS A 28 3.55 -1.07 12.79
CA LYS A 28 3.14 -2.12 11.83
C LYS A 28 2.45 -1.55 10.59
N ASP A 29 2.59 -0.25 10.35
CA ASP A 29 2.00 0.39 9.18
C ASP A 29 2.71 -0.05 7.90
N ASN A 30 1.91 -0.31 6.87
CA ASN A 30 2.36 -0.41 5.49
C ASN A 30 1.84 0.81 4.72
N ALA A 31 2.51 1.13 3.61
CA ALA A 31 1.98 2.08 2.65
C ALA A 31 2.25 1.62 1.21
N VAL A 32 1.37 2.07 0.31
CA VAL A 32 1.48 1.87 -1.14
C VAL A 32 1.32 3.23 -1.81
N LEU A 33 2.22 3.54 -2.74
CA LEU A 33 2.17 4.74 -3.57
C LEU A 33 1.70 4.33 -4.96
N PHE A 34 0.60 4.90 -5.42
CA PHE A 34 0.09 4.70 -6.77
C PHE A 34 0.44 5.90 -7.63
N TYR A 35 1.27 5.67 -8.64
CA TYR A 35 1.53 6.61 -9.72
C TYR A 35 0.62 6.25 -10.89
N THR A 36 -0.11 7.24 -11.41
CA THR A 36 -1.03 7.06 -12.53
C THR A 36 -1.00 8.29 -13.44
N ASN A 37 -1.63 8.23 -14.61
CA ASN A 37 -1.74 9.41 -15.48
C ASN A 37 -2.41 10.62 -14.81
N ARG A 38 -3.25 10.41 -13.79
CA ARG A 38 -3.90 11.49 -13.01
C ARG A 38 -3.10 11.91 -11.77
N TYR A 39 -2.17 11.07 -11.33
CA TYR A 39 -1.37 11.23 -10.13
C TYR A 39 0.11 10.98 -10.51
N ALA A 40 0.63 11.79 -11.42
CA ALA A 40 1.97 11.60 -11.98
C ALA A 40 3.06 12.16 -11.05
N ASP A 41 2.86 13.38 -10.54
CA ASP A 41 3.86 14.06 -9.71
C ASP A 41 3.66 13.79 -8.21
N LEU A 42 2.40 13.75 -7.78
CA LEU A 42 2.00 13.47 -6.41
C LEU A 42 1.22 12.15 -6.40
N PRO A 43 1.82 11.04 -5.91
CA PRO A 43 1.16 9.75 -5.92
C PRO A 43 -0.04 9.74 -4.98
N LEU A 44 -1.03 8.91 -5.29
CA LEU A 44 -2.03 8.54 -4.30
C LEU A 44 -1.37 7.64 -3.25
N VAL A 45 -1.34 8.09 -2.00
CA VAL A 45 -0.75 7.34 -0.89
C VAL A 45 -1.86 6.65 -0.10
N VAL A 46 -1.79 5.32 -0.02
CA VAL A 46 -2.63 4.52 0.88
C VAL A 46 -1.73 4.01 2.00
N LYS A 47 -2.02 4.41 3.25
CA LYS A 47 -1.26 4.05 4.45
C LYS A 47 -2.20 3.54 5.54
N GLY A 48 -1.75 2.55 6.32
CA GLY A 48 -2.42 2.10 7.53
C GLY A 48 -1.81 0.81 8.06
N ALA A 49 -2.43 0.24 9.10
CA ALA A 49 -1.99 -1.02 9.69
C ALA A 49 -1.97 -2.13 8.63
N GLY A 50 -0.79 -2.73 8.40
CA GLY A 50 -0.61 -3.79 7.40
C GLY A 50 -0.88 -5.20 7.92
N ALA A 51 -1.06 -5.34 9.24
CA ALA A 51 -1.28 -6.63 9.90
C ALA A 51 -1.96 -6.45 11.26
N GLY A 52 -2.70 -7.47 11.68
CA GLY A 52 -3.41 -7.54 12.96
C GLY A 52 -4.72 -8.31 12.79
N ALA A 53 -5.13 -9.07 13.80
CA ALA A 53 -6.28 -9.98 13.68
C ALA A 53 -7.54 -9.24 13.20
N ASP A 54 -7.87 -8.12 13.84
CA ASP A 54 -9.08 -7.35 13.52
C ASP A 54 -9.02 -6.69 12.14
N VAL A 55 -7.87 -6.10 11.78
CA VAL A 55 -7.70 -5.44 10.48
C VAL A 55 -7.70 -6.43 9.32
N THR A 56 -7.09 -7.61 9.51
CA THR A 56 -7.12 -8.69 8.52
C THR A 56 -8.54 -9.25 8.37
N ALA A 57 -9.25 -9.48 9.48
CA ALA A 57 -10.64 -9.97 9.45
C ALA A 57 -11.58 -8.97 8.75
N ALA A 58 -11.42 -7.67 9.00
CA ALA A 58 -12.20 -6.64 8.32
C ALA A 58 -11.99 -6.64 6.80
N GLY A 59 -10.75 -6.85 6.33
CA GLY A 59 -10.45 -6.98 4.90
C GLY A 59 -11.17 -8.17 4.25
N VAL A 60 -11.07 -9.35 4.87
CA VAL A 60 -11.76 -10.56 4.39
C VAL A 60 -13.29 -10.37 4.41
N PHE A 61 -13.82 -9.75 5.47
CA PHE A 61 -15.25 -9.49 5.57
C PHE A 61 -15.76 -8.55 4.48
N ALA A 62 -14.99 -7.51 4.14
CA ALA A 62 -15.33 -6.62 3.03
C ALA A 62 -15.40 -7.37 1.69
N ASP A 63 -14.52 -8.35 1.47
CA ASP A 63 -14.55 -9.20 0.27
C ASP A 63 -15.77 -10.13 0.25
N ILE A 64 -16.19 -10.68 1.40
CA ILE A 64 -17.44 -11.45 1.52
C ILE A 64 -18.65 -10.61 1.11
N ILE A 65 -18.75 -9.37 1.63
CA ILE A 65 -19.85 -8.45 1.25
C ILE A 65 -19.81 -8.18 -0.26
N ARG A 66 -18.63 -7.96 -0.84
CA ARG A 66 -18.48 -7.69 -2.27
C ARG A 66 -18.92 -8.89 -3.11
N ALA A 67 -18.53 -10.10 -2.72
CA ALA A 67 -18.90 -11.33 -3.42
C ALA A 67 -20.39 -11.67 -3.31
N ALA A 68 -21.04 -11.35 -2.19
CA ALA A 68 -22.46 -11.60 -1.98
C ALA A 68 -23.40 -10.58 -2.67
N ARG A 69 -22.86 -9.47 -3.19
CA ARG A 69 -23.62 -8.45 -3.94
C ARG A 69 -23.70 -8.73 -5.45
N ILE A 70 -23.11 -9.85 -5.89
CA ILE A 70 -23.14 -10.31 -7.28
C ILE A 70 -24.44 -11.06 -7.53
#